data_AF-A0A7S1KH31-F1
#
_entry.id   AF-A0A7S1KH31-F1
#
_cell.length_a   1.000
_cell.length_b   1.000
_cell.length_c   1.000
_cell.angle_alpha   90.00
_cell.angle_beta   90.00
_cell.angle_gamma   90.00
#
_symmetry.space_group_name_H-M   'P 1'
#
loop_
_entity.id
_entity.type
_entity.pdbx_description
1 polymer ?
#
loop_
_entity_poly.entity_id
_entity_poly.type
_entity_poly.pdbx_seq_one_letter_code
_entity_poly.pdbx_strand_id
1 'polypeptide(L)'
;KVIVTSWLFPDGKLSFERLMRLSKLVSPDRLVVDLSCRRVDKRGEGGELGWVVAMNRWQTLTDFWLTKESLAQVAAYCSEFLVHAADVEGLCRGIDEELVAALGEWSGVPCTYAGGGRDLSDLQTVDRLSKGRVDLTFGSALDIFGGALVKYDDCVRWNREHPR
;
A
#
# COMPACT_ATOMS: atom_id res chain seq x y z
N LYS A 1 -8.15 -4.83 13.26
CA LYS A 1 -8.92 -4.67 12.01
C LYS A 1 -8.84 -5.97 11.21
N VAL A 2 -9.71 -6.20 10.24
CA VAL A 2 -9.61 -7.27 9.23
C VAL A 2 -8.95 -6.67 8.00
N ILE A 3 -7.93 -7.33 7.47
CA ILE A 3 -7.26 -6.94 6.23
C ILE A 3 -7.79 -7.86 5.12
N VAL A 4 -8.44 -7.29 4.11
CA VAL A 4 -8.98 -8.05 2.97
C VAL A 4 -8.11 -7.84 1.74
N THR A 5 -7.82 -8.93 1.04
CA THR A 5 -6.92 -8.97 -0.12
C THR A 5 -7.66 -9.49 -1.37
N SER A 6 -7.21 -10.62 -1.96
CA SER A 6 -7.68 -11.18 -3.23
C SER A 6 -9.16 -11.59 -3.23
N TRP A 7 -9.80 -11.75 -2.06
CA TRP A 7 -11.23 -12.01 -1.99
C TRP A 7 -12.08 -10.89 -2.64
N LEU A 8 -11.57 -9.65 -2.68
CA LEU A 8 -12.24 -8.56 -3.38
C LEU A 8 -12.15 -8.63 -4.91
N PHE A 9 -11.31 -9.50 -5.47
CA PHE A 9 -11.00 -9.54 -6.90
C PHE A 9 -11.38 -10.89 -7.56
N PRO A 10 -12.67 -11.29 -7.56
CA PRO A 10 -13.08 -12.45 -8.36
C PRO A 10 -12.74 -12.21 -9.84
N ASP A 11 -12.12 -13.20 -10.47
CA ASP A 11 -11.73 -13.16 -11.89
C ASP A 11 -10.88 -11.93 -12.27
N GLY A 12 -10.12 -11.38 -11.32
CA GLY A 12 -9.26 -10.21 -11.55
C GLY A 12 -10.00 -8.89 -11.65
N LYS A 13 -11.23 -8.80 -11.13
CA LYS A 13 -12.03 -7.57 -11.14
C LYS A 13 -12.49 -7.18 -9.75
N LEU A 14 -12.39 -5.90 -9.40
CA LEU A 14 -12.89 -5.44 -8.10
C LEU A 14 -14.41 -5.67 -7.98
N SER A 15 -14.81 -6.42 -6.96
CA SER A 15 -16.22 -6.63 -6.62
C SER A 15 -16.65 -5.66 -5.51
N PHE A 16 -17.30 -4.56 -5.91
CA PHE A 16 -17.93 -3.63 -4.98
C PHE A 16 -18.99 -4.31 -4.10
N GLU A 17 -19.72 -5.29 -4.63
CA GLU A 17 -20.68 -6.07 -3.85
C GLU A 17 -19.99 -6.76 -2.66
N ARG A 18 -18.85 -7.43 -2.89
CA ARG A 18 -18.05 -8.06 -1.83
C ARG A 18 -17.54 -7.04 -0.82
N LEU A 19 -17.01 -5.91 -1.30
CA LEU A 19 -16.52 -4.82 -0.45
C LEU A 19 -17.63 -4.28 0.46
N MET A 20 -18.77 -3.90 -0.12
CA MET A 20 -19.93 -3.37 0.61
C MET A 20 -20.47 -4.37 1.61
N ARG A 21 -20.59 -5.65 1.22
CA ARG A 21 -21.06 -6.72 2.10
C ARG A 21 -20.13 -6.91 3.29
N LEU A 22 -18.82 -6.96 3.06
CA LEU A 22 -17.83 -7.13 4.12
C LEU A 22 -17.79 -5.91 5.03
N SER A 23 -17.75 -4.71 4.45
CA SER A 23 -17.80 -3.44 5.17
C SER A 23 -19.02 -3.35 6.08
N LYS A 24 -20.22 -3.71 5.59
CA LYS A 24 -21.44 -3.78 6.40
C LYS A 24 -21.37 -4.82 7.51
N LEU A 25 -20.72 -5.96 7.28
CA LEU A 25 -20.60 -7.04 8.25
C LEU A 25 -19.65 -6.70 9.40
N VAL A 26 -18.51 -6.05 9.11
CA VAL A 26 -17.45 -5.81 10.10
C VAL A 26 -17.34 -4.35 10.58
N SER A 27 -18.07 -3.43 9.94
CA SER A 27 -17.91 -1.97 9.99
C SER A 27 -16.68 -1.44 9.20
N PRO A 28 -16.80 -0.33 8.45
CA PRO A 28 -15.65 0.33 7.80
C PRO A 28 -14.47 0.59 8.75
N ASP A 29 -14.74 0.99 9.99
CA ASP A 29 -13.73 1.28 11.03
C ASP A 29 -12.83 0.09 11.38
N ARG A 30 -13.29 -1.11 11.06
CA ARG A 30 -12.57 -2.35 11.31
C ARG A 30 -12.05 -3.00 10.03
N LEU A 31 -12.26 -2.40 8.86
CA LEU A 31 -11.83 -2.92 7.57
C LEU A 31 -10.61 -2.15 7.05
N VAL A 32 -9.57 -2.90 6.67
CA VAL A 32 -8.43 -2.44 5.88
C VAL A 32 -8.51 -3.14 4.52
N VAL A 33 -8.36 -2.38 3.44
CA VAL A 33 -8.25 -2.96 2.10
C VAL A 33 -6.79 -2.99 1.69
N ASP A 34 -6.29 -4.20 1.42
CA ASP A 34 -4.93 -4.43 0.93
C ASP A 34 -4.92 -4.43 -0.60
N LEU A 35 -4.21 -3.45 -1.17
CA LEU A 35 -4.04 -3.22 -2.59
C LEU A 35 -2.59 -3.47 -2.96
N SER A 36 -2.33 -4.73 -3.22
CA SER A 36 -1.19 -5.23 -3.96
C SER A 36 -1.11 -4.61 -5.36
N CYS A 37 -0.14 -3.75 -5.66
CA CYS A 37 0.04 -3.13 -6.99
C CYS A 37 1.42 -3.35 -7.64
N ARG A 38 1.45 -3.18 -8.97
CA ARG A 38 2.65 -3.16 -9.81
C ARG A 38 2.70 -1.92 -10.68
N ARG A 39 3.90 -1.44 -10.96
CA ARG A 39 4.12 -0.32 -11.87
C ARG A 39 4.05 -0.80 -13.32
N VAL A 40 3.32 -0.06 -14.14
CA VAL A 40 3.18 -0.29 -15.58
C VAL A 40 3.87 0.87 -16.31
N ASP A 41 5.11 0.63 -16.72
CA ASP A 41 5.99 1.64 -17.35
C ASP A 41 5.93 1.65 -18.88
N LYS A 42 5.20 0.72 -19.49
CA LYS A 42 5.01 0.66 -20.94
C LYS A 42 3.53 0.65 -21.26
N ARG A 43 3.11 1.61 -22.07
CA ARG A 43 1.81 1.54 -22.74
C ARG A 43 1.86 0.35 -23.71
N GLY A 44 1.09 -0.70 -23.43
CA GLY A 44 0.66 -1.61 -24.50
C GLY A 44 -0.21 -0.84 -25.50
N GLU A 45 -0.75 -1.52 -26.53
CA GLU A 45 -1.76 -0.89 -27.40
C GLU A 45 -2.97 -0.45 -26.55
N GLY A 46 -3.08 0.86 -26.30
CA GLY A 46 -4.11 1.46 -25.45
C GLY A 46 -3.83 1.51 -23.94
N GLY A 47 -2.62 1.16 -23.47
CA GLY A 47 -2.30 1.11 -22.04
C GLY A 47 -2.10 2.47 -21.38
N GLU A 48 -2.48 2.58 -20.10
CA GLU A 48 -2.13 3.71 -19.22
C GLU A 48 -0.79 3.45 -18.52
N LEU A 49 -0.07 4.52 -18.17
CA LEU A 49 1.11 4.44 -17.29
C LEU A 49 0.63 4.65 -15.86
N GLY A 50 1.17 3.90 -14.90
CA GLY A 50 0.80 4.05 -13.49
C GLY A 50 0.90 2.75 -12.73
N TRP A 51 0.04 2.57 -11.73
CA TRP A 51 0.03 1.37 -10.88
C TRP A 51 -1.28 0.64 -11.03
N VAL A 52 -1.20 -0.67 -11.28
CA VAL A 52 -2.37 -1.54 -11.38
C VAL A 52 -2.32 -2.59 -10.29
N VAL A 53 -3.47 -2.90 -9.70
CA VAL A 53 -3.56 -3.97 -8.71
C VAL A 53 -3.23 -5.29 -9.37
N ALA A 54 -2.42 -6.09 -8.69
CA ALA A 54 -1.99 -7.40 -9.12
C ALA A 54 -2.35 -8.44 -8.05
N MET A 55 -2.71 -9.62 -8.49
CA MET A 55 -3.11 -10.75 -7.64
C MET A 55 -2.35 -12.02 -8.02
N ASN A 56 -2.65 -13.12 -7.32
CA ASN A 56 -2.00 -14.42 -7.53
C ASN A 56 -0.47 -14.33 -7.43
N ARG A 57 0.04 -13.81 -6.30
CA ARG A 57 1.48 -13.56 -6.09
C ARG A 57 2.09 -12.72 -7.22
N TRP A 58 1.39 -11.65 -7.59
CA TRP A 58 1.89 -10.64 -8.55
C TRP A 58 1.94 -11.10 -10.01
N GLN A 59 1.41 -12.28 -10.31
CA GLN A 59 1.44 -12.90 -11.65
C GLN A 59 0.31 -12.42 -12.56
N THR A 60 -0.79 -11.92 -12.00
CA THR A 60 -1.97 -11.49 -12.75
C THR A 60 -2.28 -10.03 -12.46
N LEU A 61 -2.21 -9.16 -13.48
CA LEU A 61 -2.72 -7.79 -13.36
C LEU A 61 -4.25 -7.81 -13.44
N THR A 62 -4.90 -7.02 -12.59
CA THR A 62 -6.34 -6.82 -12.58
C THR A 62 -6.73 -5.67 -13.51
N ASP A 63 -8.03 -5.37 -13.61
CA ASP A 63 -8.52 -4.14 -14.27
C ASP A 63 -8.57 -2.92 -13.34
N PHE A 64 -8.14 -3.06 -12.07
CA PHE A 64 -8.23 -2.02 -11.07
C PHE A 64 -6.93 -1.20 -10.98
N TRP A 65 -6.96 -0.01 -11.57
CA TRP A 65 -5.87 0.96 -11.50
C TRP A 65 -5.92 1.75 -10.20
N LEU A 66 -4.77 2.04 -9.62
CA LEU A 66 -4.67 2.98 -8.51
C LEU A 66 -4.70 4.40 -9.07
N THR A 67 -5.80 5.08 -8.83
CA THR A 67 -6.00 6.51 -9.12
C THR A 67 -6.66 7.16 -7.91
N LYS A 68 -6.72 8.49 -7.92
CA LYS A 68 -7.46 9.24 -6.90
C LYS A 68 -8.93 8.82 -6.82
N GLU A 69 -9.55 8.63 -7.97
CA GLU A 69 -10.97 8.29 -8.09
C GLU A 69 -11.23 6.86 -7.61
N SER A 70 -10.39 5.90 -8.01
CA SER A 70 -10.58 4.50 -7.63
C SER A 70 -10.34 4.29 -6.12
N LEU A 71 -9.32 4.94 -5.54
CA LEU A 71 -9.08 4.92 -4.10
C LEU A 71 -10.22 5.58 -3.33
N ALA A 72 -10.74 6.72 -3.79
CA ALA A 72 -11.87 7.39 -3.14
C ALA A 72 -13.14 6.50 -3.11
N GLN A 73 -13.40 5.74 -4.17
CA GLN A 73 -14.52 4.80 -4.21
C GLN A 73 -14.39 3.69 -3.17
N VAL A 74 -13.18 3.16 -2.97
CA VAL A 74 -12.93 2.10 -1.98
C VAL A 74 -12.90 2.66 -0.55
N ALA A 75 -12.34 3.86 -0.35
CA ALA A 75 -12.24 4.55 0.93
C ALA A 75 -13.60 4.79 1.59
N ALA A 76 -14.68 4.88 0.81
CA ALA A 76 -16.05 4.96 1.33
C ALA A 76 -16.47 3.73 2.16
N TYR A 77 -15.74 2.61 2.07
CA TYR A 77 -16.10 1.33 2.69
C TYR A 77 -15.05 0.77 3.64
N CYS A 78 -13.90 1.43 3.81
CA CYS A 78 -12.85 1.02 4.72
C CYS A 78 -12.26 2.22 5.46
N SER A 79 -11.57 1.97 6.57
CA SER A 79 -10.95 3.02 7.38
C SER A 79 -9.46 3.20 7.11
N GLU A 80 -8.87 2.31 6.32
CA GLU A 80 -7.43 2.31 6.06
C GLU A 80 -7.10 1.51 4.80
N PHE A 81 -6.04 1.94 4.11
CA PHE A 81 -5.40 1.19 3.05
C PHE A 81 -4.10 0.58 3.52
N LEU A 82 -3.81 -0.61 3.01
CA LEU A 82 -2.48 -1.19 2.99
C LEU A 82 -2.07 -1.35 1.52
N VAL A 83 -1.08 -0.60 1.06
CA VAL A 83 -0.65 -0.63 -0.34
C VAL A 83 0.69 -1.33 -0.44
N HIS A 84 0.69 -2.47 -1.14
CA HIS A 84 1.86 -3.31 -1.31
C HIS A 84 2.47 -3.12 -2.71
N ALA A 85 3.70 -2.62 -2.78
CA ALA A 85 4.40 -2.44 -4.06
C ALA A 85 5.25 -3.69 -4.39
N ALA A 86 4.72 -4.55 -5.26
CA ALA A 86 5.32 -5.85 -5.55
C ALA A 86 6.70 -5.79 -6.21
N ASP A 87 6.93 -4.80 -7.06
CA ASP A 87 8.16 -4.69 -7.86
C ASP A 87 9.39 -4.37 -6.98
N VAL A 88 9.17 -4.02 -5.70
CA VAL A 88 10.22 -3.67 -4.72
C VAL A 88 10.25 -4.59 -3.49
N GLU A 89 9.22 -5.43 -3.28
CA GLU A 89 9.09 -6.29 -2.11
C GLU A 89 10.14 -7.42 -2.10
N GLY A 90 10.88 -7.55 -1.00
CA GLY A 90 11.92 -8.58 -0.83
C GLY A 90 13.24 -8.34 -1.61
N LEU A 91 13.26 -7.38 -2.54
CA LEU A 91 14.44 -7.07 -3.35
C LEU A 91 15.35 -5.98 -2.75
N CYS A 92 14.91 -5.32 -1.67
CA CYS A 92 15.62 -4.20 -1.03
C CYS A 92 16.07 -3.13 -2.04
N ARG A 93 15.26 -2.83 -3.06
CA ARG A 93 15.58 -1.85 -4.12
C ARG A 93 15.18 -0.41 -3.77
N GLY A 94 14.65 -0.19 -2.57
CA GLY A 94 14.13 1.10 -2.12
C GLY A 94 12.63 1.21 -2.34
N ILE A 95 12.03 2.27 -1.81
CA ILE A 95 10.61 2.59 -1.95
C ILE A 95 10.29 3.13 -3.36
N ASP A 96 9.05 2.94 -3.82
CA ASP A 96 8.53 3.65 -4.99
C ASP A 96 8.08 5.05 -4.57
N GLU A 97 8.99 6.02 -4.69
CA GLU A 97 8.78 7.40 -4.25
C GLU A 97 7.59 8.09 -4.95
N GLU A 98 7.37 7.80 -6.24
CA GLU A 98 6.26 8.38 -7.00
C GLU A 98 4.92 7.83 -6.51
N LEU A 99 4.85 6.53 -6.22
CA LEU A 99 3.66 5.92 -5.63
C LEU A 99 3.38 6.49 -4.24
N VAL A 100 4.41 6.65 -3.40
CA VAL A 100 4.25 7.22 -2.06
C VAL A 100 3.70 8.65 -2.13
N ALA A 101 4.22 9.49 -3.02
CA ALA A 101 3.71 10.84 -3.23
C ALA A 101 2.25 10.82 -3.69
N ALA A 102 1.91 9.95 -4.66
CA ALA A 102 0.56 9.78 -5.16
C ALA A 102 -0.42 9.33 -4.04
N LEU A 103 -0.04 8.32 -3.25
CA LEU A 103 -0.85 7.82 -2.13
C LEU A 103 -1.12 8.89 -1.08
N GLY A 104 -0.14 9.76 -0.80
CA GLY A 104 -0.33 10.90 0.11
C GLY A 104 -1.43 11.85 -0.35
N GLU A 105 -1.62 12.00 -1.67
CA GLU A 105 -2.69 12.84 -2.23
C GLU A 105 -4.00 12.10 -2.47
N TRP A 106 -3.95 10.80 -2.76
CA TRP A 106 -5.08 10.04 -3.29
C TRP A 106 -5.86 9.24 -2.25
N SER A 107 -5.21 8.78 -1.18
CA SER A 107 -5.79 7.76 -0.29
C SER A 107 -7.07 8.20 0.42
N GLY A 108 -7.18 9.47 0.84
CA GLY A 108 -8.36 10.00 1.53
C GLY A 108 -8.63 9.45 2.95
N VAL A 109 -8.07 8.30 3.29
CA VAL A 109 -8.04 7.65 4.61
C VAL A 109 -6.58 7.30 4.97
N PRO A 110 -6.26 6.94 6.24
CA PRO A 110 -4.95 6.42 6.60
C PRO A 110 -4.45 5.36 5.62
N CYS A 111 -3.18 5.46 5.23
CA CYS A 111 -2.58 4.57 4.25
C CYS A 111 -1.22 4.11 4.74
N THR A 112 -1.05 2.80 4.84
CA THR A 112 0.23 2.16 5.14
C THR A 112 0.83 1.63 3.85
N TYR A 113 2.04 2.06 3.53
CA TYR A 113 2.82 1.55 2.39
C TYR A 113 3.73 0.41 2.85
N ALA A 114 3.74 -0.70 2.10
CA ALA A 114 4.73 -1.76 2.27
C ALA A 114 5.40 -2.10 0.93
N GLY A 115 6.70 -1.84 0.86
CA GLY A 115 7.48 -2.15 -0.34
C GLY A 115 8.89 -1.59 -0.25
N GLY A 116 9.89 -2.46 -0.08
CA GLY A 116 11.28 -2.09 -0.28
C GLY A 116 11.93 -1.16 0.76
N GLY A 117 11.24 -0.82 1.85
CA GLY A 117 11.80 -0.09 2.98
C GLY A 117 13.01 -0.82 3.56
N ARG A 118 14.17 -0.16 3.53
CA ARG A 118 15.48 -0.79 3.80
C ARG A 118 16.43 0.08 4.60
N ASP A 119 16.15 1.37 4.77
CA ASP A 119 16.96 2.27 5.58
C ASP A 119 16.07 3.14 6.48
N LEU A 120 16.58 3.58 7.63
CA LEU A 120 15.80 4.45 8.53
C LEU A 120 15.40 5.77 7.84
N SER A 121 16.22 6.28 6.93
CA SER A 121 15.91 7.48 6.13
C SER A 121 14.72 7.33 5.19
N ASP A 122 14.27 6.10 4.92
CA ASP A 122 13.03 5.86 4.18
C ASP A 122 11.81 6.41 4.95
N LEU A 123 11.83 6.41 6.29
CA LEU A 123 10.76 7.03 7.10
C LEU A 123 10.64 8.52 6.82
N GLN A 124 11.77 9.23 6.82
CA GLN A 124 11.81 10.66 6.53
C GLN A 124 11.41 10.94 5.08
N THR A 125 11.82 10.09 4.15
CA THR A 125 11.46 10.21 2.74
C THR A 125 9.97 10.02 2.52
N VAL A 126 9.36 8.99 3.11
CA VAL A 126 7.92 8.74 3.04
C VAL A 126 7.13 9.87 3.69
N ASP A 127 7.55 10.34 4.87
CA ASP A 127 6.90 11.45 5.56
C ASP A 127 6.90 12.72 4.70
N ARG A 128 8.05 13.09 4.14
CA ARG A 128 8.20 14.26 3.26
C ARG A 128 7.36 14.15 1.98
N LEU A 129 7.44 13.02 1.28
CA LEU A 129 6.75 12.83 -0.01
C LEU A 129 5.23 12.78 0.15
N SER A 130 4.76 12.14 1.22
CA SER A 130 3.33 11.98 1.50
C SER A 130 2.73 13.15 2.30
N LYS A 131 3.54 14.15 2.69
CA LYS A 131 3.14 15.25 3.58
C LYS A 131 2.56 14.71 4.92
N GLY A 132 3.21 13.67 5.46
CA GLY A 132 2.83 13.00 6.71
C GLY A 132 1.58 12.12 6.63
N ARG A 133 1.09 11.79 5.42
CA ARG A 133 -0.18 11.07 5.23
C ARG A 133 -0.03 9.56 5.01
N VAL A 134 1.18 9.08 4.71
CA VAL A 134 1.46 7.67 4.46
C VAL A 134 2.40 7.15 5.54
N ASP A 135 2.06 6.01 6.13
CA ASP A 135 2.92 5.22 7.02
C ASP A 135 3.82 4.27 6.22
N LEU A 136 4.97 3.89 6.77
CA LEU A 136 5.90 2.95 6.14
C LEU A 136 6.02 1.66 6.96
N THR A 137 5.96 0.52 6.26
CA THR A 137 6.21 -0.80 6.84
C THR A 137 7.67 -1.20 6.66
N PHE A 138 8.29 -1.70 7.74
CA PHE A 138 9.51 -2.51 7.67
C PHE A 138 9.20 -3.96 8.07
N GLY A 139 9.74 -4.90 7.28
CA GLY A 139 9.63 -6.34 7.53
C GLY A 139 11.00 -6.97 7.66
N SER A 140 11.42 -7.75 6.66
CA SER A 140 12.69 -8.51 6.65
C SER A 140 13.97 -7.67 6.82
N ALA A 141 13.91 -6.35 6.63
CA ALA A 141 15.03 -5.44 6.87
C ALA A 141 15.37 -5.28 8.37
N LEU A 142 14.41 -5.54 9.26
CA LEU A 142 14.55 -5.35 10.70
C LEU A 142 15.44 -6.42 11.35
N ASP A 143 16.28 -5.99 12.28
CA ASP A 143 17.11 -6.84 13.15
C ASP A 143 16.32 -7.90 13.93
N ILE A 144 15.12 -7.58 14.41
CA ILE A 144 14.24 -8.53 15.11
C ILE A 144 13.74 -9.70 14.23
N PHE A 145 13.86 -9.58 12.90
CA PHE A 145 13.55 -10.63 11.93
C PHE A 145 14.82 -11.25 11.31
N GLY A 146 16.00 -10.96 11.87
CA GLY A 146 17.29 -11.42 11.35
C GLY A 146 17.86 -10.57 10.21
N GLY A 147 17.22 -9.43 9.89
CA GLY A 147 17.78 -8.41 9.01
C GLY A 147 18.96 -7.67 9.64
N ALA A 148 19.66 -6.88 8.85
CA ALA A 148 20.80 -6.09 9.33
C ALA A 148 20.76 -4.62 8.87
N LEU A 149 19.69 -4.23 8.18
CA LEU A 149 19.61 -2.92 7.53
C LEU A 149 18.94 -1.87 8.42
N VAL A 150 17.95 -2.26 9.21
CA VAL A 150 17.18 -1.36 10.07
C VAL A 150 17.05 -1.95 11.46
N LYS A 151 17.23 -1.12 12.49
CA LYS A 151 17.00 -1.53 13.88
C LYS A 151 15.58 -1.21 14.30
N TYR A 152 14.88 -2.18 14.90
CA TYR A 152 13.54 -1.97 15.42
C TYR A 152 13.46 -0.78 16.41
N ASP A 153 14.43 -0.67 17.31
CA ASP A 153 14.47 0.40 18.31
C ASP A 153 14.58 1.80 17.69
N ASP A 154 15.25 1.92 16.54
CA ASP A 154 15.36 3.20 15.84
C ASP A 154 14.04 3.60 15.16
N CYS A 155 13.28 2.64 14.62
CA CYS A 155 11.91 2.89 14.15
C CYS A 155 10.98 3.31 15.30
N VAL A 156 11.09 2.65 16.47
CA VAL A 156 10.29 3.03 17.66
C VAL A 156 10.65 4.43 18.14
N ARG A 157 11.94 4.79 18.12
CA ARG A 157 12.41 6.13 18.48
C ARG A 157 11.85 7.18 17.52
N TRP A 158 11.94 6.93 16.22
CA TRP A 158 11.36 7.80 15.19
C TRP A 158 9.89 8.11 15.47
N ASN A 159 9.08 7.08 15.75
CA ASN A 159 7.64 7.24 16.04
C ASN A 159 7.37 8.08 17.29
N ARG A 160 8.25 8.02 18.31
CA ARG A 160 8.11 8.84 19.52
C ARG A 160 8.49 10.30 19.28
N GLU A 161 9.42 10.56 18.38
CA GLU A 161 9.88 11.90 18.00
C GLU A 161 8.93 12.59 17.02
N HIS A 162 8.13 11.82 16.26
CA HIS A 162 7.20 12.30 15.24
C HIS A 162 5.76 11.80 15.49
N PRO A 163 5.08 12.28 16.55
CA PRO A 163 3.69 11.89 16.83
C PRO A 163 2.74 12.41 15.73
N ARG A 164 1.74 11.58 15.37
CA ARG A 164 0.67 11.91 14.42
C ARG A 164 -0.64 12.21 15.14
#